data_AF-A0A9D6HBT3-F1
#
_entry.id   AF-A0A9D6HBT3-F1
#
_cell.length_a   1.000
_cell.length_b   1.000
_cell.length_c   1.000
_cell.angle_alpha   90.00
_cell.angle_beta   90.00
_cell.angle_gamma   90.00
#
_symmetry.space_group_name_H-M   'P 1'
#
loop_
_entity.id
_entity.type
_entity.pdbx_description
1 polymer ?
#
loop_
_entity_poly.entity_id
_entity_poly.type
_entity_poly.pdbx_seq_one_letter_code
_entity_poly.pdbx_strand_id
1 'polypeptide(L)'
;MRFAHRLQPIDAYRWRIPRDADYGMRTDVRIYASRALVDQIRSDDSLDQAANVATLPGIVGSSLAMPDIHQGYGFPIGGVCATDPARGGVVSPGGVGFDINCGVRLLRTNLDEPEVRASLDELVEQTFRDVPCGTGGSGFVKINEKDLDGVLAGGARWMTAHGYGPVADAERCEAGGSLPEADPGKVSLKAKQRGRPQLGTLGSGNHFLEVQYVESIHDAEAARAFGLEAGQVVVLIHSGSRGLGHQVCTDALKQMGAAMKRYGIELPDRQLACVPADSPEGRDYLAAMRAAANFAWANRQAITHFLRNSFATVFGARARLGVVYDVCHNIAKLERHDVDGDAKPVLVHRKGATRAFPPRHPETPAAYRAVGQPVFIPGSMGTASWVLAGQEGSMRESFGTCCHGAGRLLSRKAAKQGRTVEDVLAALGSRGIVVRSETRKGLLEEIPEAYKDVDEVIEVVHSAGLAKKVARLRPMGVIKG
;
A
#
# COMPACT_ATOMS: atom_id res chain seq x y z
N MET A 1 -11.57 -2.54 -24.73
CA MET A 1 -10.80 -1.39 -24.20
C MET A 1 -11.08 -0.15 -25.04
N ARG A 2 -11.93 0.75 -24.53
CA ARG A 2 -12.41 1.97 -25.23
C ARG A 2 -11.35 3.07 -25.28
N PHE A 3 -10.51 3.21 -24.26
CA PHE A 3 -9.60 4.35 -24.14
C PHE A 3 -8.14 4.04 -24.45
N ALA A 4 -7.78 2.75 -24.61
CA ALA A 4 -6.41 2.33 -24.92
C ALA A 4 -5.81 3.01 -26.17
N HIS A 5 -6.62 3.21 -27.22
CA HIS A 5 -6.20 3.85 -28.47
C HIS A 5 -6.15 5.39 -28.39
N ARG A 6 -6.66 5.99 -27.31
CA ARG A 6 -6.70 7.45 -27.10
C ARG A 6 -5.52 7.98 -26.29
N LEU A 7 -4.62 7.10 -25.88
CA LEU A 7 -3.43 7.45 -25.11
C LEU A 7 -2.46 8.27 -25.97
N GLN A 8 -2.16 9.49 -25.53
CA GLN A 8 -1.27 10.44 -26.19
C GLN A 8 0.00 10.66 -25.34
N PRO A 9 1.21 10.59 -25.90
CA PRO A 9 2.43 10.92 -25.16
C PRO A 9 2.46 12.42 -24.85
N ILE A 10 2.89 12.78 -23.65
CA ILE A 10 3.27 14.15 -23.26
C ILE A 10 4.79 14.27 -23.32
N ASP A 11 5.49 13.35 -22.65
CA ASP A 11 6.94 13.24 -22.64
C ASP A 11 7.36 11.75 -22.57
N ALA A 12 8.60 11.47 -22.19
CA ALA A 12 9.13 10.10 -22.11
C ALA A 12 8.43 9.21 -21.04
N TYR A 13 7.86 9.82 -20.01
CA TYR A 13 7.32 9.13 -18.83
C TYR A 13 5.87 9.52 -18.50
N ARG A 14 5.29 10.47 -19.24
CA ARG A 14 3.92 10.97 -19.04
C ARG A 14 3.08 10.80 -20.29
N TRP A 15 1.86 10.33 -20.07
CA TRP A 15 0.85 10.15 -21.09
C TRP A 15 -0.48 10.73 -20.64
N ARG A 16 -1.35 10.99 -21.60
CA ARG A 16 -2.68 11.55 -21.36
C ARG A 16 -3.75 10.80 -22.13
N ILE A 17 -4.89 10.58 -21.51
CA ILE A 17 -6.15 10.35 -22.22
C ILE A 17 -6.95 11.65 -22.12
N PRO A 18 -7.16 12.39 -23.23
CA PRO A 18 -7.91 13.64 -23.20
C PRO A 18 -9.34 13.43 -22.75
N ARG A 19 -9.86 14.39 -21.98
CA ARG A 19 -11.25 14.45 -21.53
C ARG A 19 -12.22 14.17 -22.68
N ASP A 20 -13.08 13.18 -22.47
CA ASP A 20 -14.23 12.87 -23.32
C ASP A 20 -15.52 13.36 -22.64
N ALA A 21 -15.99 14.55 -23.02
CA ALA A 21 -17.21 15.12 -22.46
C ALA A 21 -18.46 14.29 -22.81
N ASP A 22 -18.50 13.66 -23.99
CA ASP A 22 -19.63 12.83 -24.44
C ASP A 22 -19.71 11.51 -23.64
N TYR A 23 -18.57 11.03 -23.13
CA TYR A 23 -18.54 9.94 -22.16
C TYR A 23 -18.88 10.37 -20.73
N GLY A 24 -18.90 11.67 -20.46
CA GLY A 24 -19.08 12.23 -19.11
C GLY A 24 -17.77 12.42 -18.33
N MET A 25 -16.60 12.34 -18.96
CA MET A 25 -15.34 12.71 -18.30
C MET A 25 -15.36 14.20 -17.98
N ARG A 26 -15.03 14.52 -16.73
CA ARG A 26 -14.92 15.89 -16.20
C ARG A 26 -13.50 16.43 -16.34
N THR A 27 -12.52 15.55 -16.44
CA THR A 27 -11.10 15.87 -16.54
C THR A 27 -10.35 14.86 -17.43
N ASP A 28 -9.07 15.12 -17.68
CA ASP A 28 -8.15 14.21 -18.35
C ASP A 28 -7.75 13.04 -17.44
N VAL A 29 -7.23 11.96 -18.05
CA VAL A 29 -6.42 10.96 -17.33
C VAL A 29 -4.95 11.26 -17.55
N ARG A 30 -4.15 11.24 -16.48
CA ARG A 30 -2.67 11.30 -16.51
C ARG A 30 -2.11 9.93 -16.15
N ILE A 31 -1.26 9.40 -17.02
CA ILE A 31 -0.61 8.10 -16.82
C ILE A 31 0.89 8.32 -16.74
N TYR A 32 1.53 7.74 -15.73
CA TYR A 32 2.99 7.68 -15.62
C TYR A 32 3.45 6.32 -16.11
N ALA A 33 4.18 6.27 -17.23
CA ALA A 33 4.67 5.03 -17.81
C ALA A 33 5.80 5.30 -18.80
N SER A 34 6.79 4.42 -18.84
CA SER A 34 7.74 4.37 -19.96
C SER A 34 7.07 3.76 -21.19
N ARG A 35 7.73 3.89 -22.35
CA ARG A 35 7.25 3.22 -23.58
C ARG A 35 7.12 1.70 -23.42
N ALA A 36 8.01 1.07 -22.66
CA ALA A 36 7.98 -0.39 -22.44
C ALA A 36 6.76 -0.82 -21.60
N LEU A 37 6.36 -0.02 -20.61
CA LEU A 37 5.20 -0.31 -19.77
C LEU A 37 3.86 -0.03 -20.45
N VAL A 38 3.82 0.89 -21.41
CA VAL A 38 2.56 1.30 -22.08
C VAL A 38 1.87 0.12 -22.76
N ASP A 39 2.61 -0.75 -23.43
CA ASP A 39 2.02 -1.91 -24.10
C ASP A 39 1.39 -2.89 -23.10
N GLN A 40 2.01 -3.05 -21.93
CA GLN A 40 1.47 -3.88 -20.85
C GLN A 40 0.22 -3.25 -20.23
N ILE A 41 0.21 -1.94 -20.03
CA ILE A 41 -0.95 -1.19 -19.51
C ILE A 41 -2.14 -1.23 -20.48
N ARG A 42 -1.89 -1.41 -21.78
CA ARG A 42 -2.94 -1.59 -22.79
C ARG A 42 -3.54 -2.99 -22.84
N SER A 43 -3.11 -3.92 -21.97
CA SER A 43 -3.54 -5.32 -22.02
C SER A 43 -4.82 -5.63 -21.21
N ASP A 44 -5.26 -4.71 -20.35
CA ASP A 44 -6.41 -4.88 -19.47
C ASP A 44 -7.33 -3.63 -19.40
N ASP A 45 -8.42 -3.72 -18.65
CA ASP A 45 -9.42 -2.65 -18.57
C ASP A 45 -8.97 -1.45 -17.69
N SER A 46 -7.71 -1.39 -17.24
CA SER A 46 -7.27 -0.38 -16.28
C SER A 46 -7.34 1.05 -16.81
N LEU A 47 -7.08 1.26 -18.11
CA LEU A 47 -7.23 2.57 -18.76
C LEU A 47 -8.69 3.00 -18.86
N ASP A 48 -9.61 2.05 -19.10
CA ASP A 48 -11.05 2.33 -19.12
C ASP A 48 -11.53 2.67 -17.69
N GLN A 49 -11.02 1.99 -16.67
CA GLN A 49 -11.30 2.31 -15.27
C GLN A 49 -10.77 3.69 -14.88
N ALA A 50 -9.58 4.08 -15.32
CA ALA A 50 -9.05 5.44 -15.07
C ALA A 50 -9.92 6.51 -15.77
N ALA A 51 -10.41 6.25 -16.98
CA ALA A 51 -11.37 7.13 -17.65
C ALA A 51 -12.72 7.19 -16.91
N ASN A 52 -13.19 6.08 -16.35
CA ASN A 52 -14.40 6.04 -15.52
C ASN A 52 -14.23 6.89 -14.25
N VAL A 53 -13.06 6.83 -13.60
CA VAL A 53 -12.74 7.66 -12.43
C VAL A 53 -12.79 9.15 -12.79
N ALA A 54 -12.40 9.53 -14.01
CA ALA A 54 -12.47 10.90 -14.49
C ALA A 54 -13.90 11.46 -14.62
N THR A 55 -14.95 10.65 -14.45
CA THR A 55 -16.36 11.11 -14.46
C THR A 55 -16.90 11.49 -13.08
N LEU A 56 -16.15 11.19 -12.00
CA LEU A 56 -16.62 11.35 -10.63
C LEU A 56 -16.95 12.82 -10.27
N PRO A 57 -18.09 13.09 -9.60
CA PRO A 57 -18.43 14.44 -9.17
C PRO A 57 -17.38 15.06 -8.26
N GLY A 58 -17.09 16.34 -8.48
CA GLY A 58 -16.11 17.12 -7.72
C GLY A 58 -14.65 16.67 -7.88
N ILE A 59 -14.32 15.80 -8.85
CA ILE A 59 -12.92 15.49 -9.17
C ILE A 59 -12.14 16.77 -9.52
N VAL A 60 -10.93 16.89 -8.99
CA VAL A 60 -10.00 18.00 -9.27
C VAL A 60 -8.67 17.45 -9.77
N GLY A 61 -7.98 18.24 -10.60
CA GLY A 61 -6.83 17.74 -11.38
C GLY A 61 -7.24 16.60 -12.32
N SER A 62 -6.29 15.76 -12.71
CA SER A 62 -6.55 14.58 -13.55
C SER A 62 -6.88 13.34 -12.71
N SER A 63 -7.60 12.38 -13.30
CA SER A 63 -7.53 10.99 -12.80
C SER A 63 -6.11 10.47 -13.06
N LEU A 64 -5.44 9.90 -12.05
CA LEU A 64 -4.03 9.51 -12.18
C LEU A 64 -3.89 7.99 -12.18
N ALA A 65 -2.94 7.52 -13.00
CA ALA A 65 -2.51 6.14 -13.08
C ALA A 65 -0.99 6.07 -12.90
N MET A 66 -0.55 5.40 -11.84
CA MET A 66 0.85 5.10 -11.56
C MET A 66 1.38 4.01 -12.51
N PRO A 67 2.71 3.82 -12.65
CA PRO A 67 3.28 2.89 -13.64
C PRO A 67 2.93 1.41 -13.39
N ASP A 68 2.61 1.08 -12.15
CA ASP A 68 2.13 -0.22 -11.69
C ASP A 68 0.62 -0.42 -11.92
N ILE A 69 -0.04 0.46 -12.68
CA ILE A 69 -1.48 0.39 -12.97
C ILE A 69 -1.88 -0.97 -13.55
N HIS A 70 -2.98 -1.51 -13.03
CA HIS A 70 -3.67 -2.70 -13.55
C HIS A 70 -5.13 -2.74 -13.07
N GLN A 71 -5.92 -3.63 -13.67
CA GLN A 71 -7.36 -3.73 -13.44
C GLN A 71 -7.69 -3.97 -11.96
N GLY A 72 -8.61 -3.16 -11.43
CA GLY A 72 -9.14 -3.27 -10.07
C GLY A 72 -10.66 -3.41 -10.05
N TYR A 73 -11.26 -3.05 -8.91
CA TYR A 73 -12.72 -2.93 -8.73
C TYR A 73 -13.15 -1.46 -8.82
N GLY A 74 -13.83 -1.07 -9.90
CA GLY A 74 -14.22 0.32 -10.20
C GLY A 74 -13.03 1.21 -10.55
N PHE A 75 -12.19 1.51 -9.56
CA PHE A 75 -10.90 2.15 -9.76
C PHE A 75 -9.83 1.12 -10.14
N PRO A 76 -8.87 1.48 -10.99
CA PRO A 76 -7.69 0.66 -11.21
C PRO A 76 -6.83 0.62 -9.94
N ILE A 77 -6.10 -0.47 -9.74
CA ILE A 77 -4.99 -0.49 -8.77
C ILE A 77 -3.84 0.30 -9.40
N GLY A 78 -3.09 1.09 -8.62
CA GLY A 78 -2.23 2.16 -9.15
C GLY A 78 -2.97 3.46 -9.40
N GLY A 79 -4.25 3.55 -9.02
CA GLY A 79 -5.11 4.71 -9.27
C GLY A 79 -5.06 5.76 -8.16
N VAL A 80 -5.12 7.04 -8.54
CA VAL A 80 -5.30 8.18 -7.62
C VAL A 80 -6.37 9.12 -8.14
N CYS A 81 -7.21 9.61 -7.23
CA CYS A 81 -8.23 10.62 -7.51
C CYS A 81 -8.37 11.58 -6.34
N ALA A 82 -8.33 12.88 -6.59
CA ALA A 82 -8.69 13.89 -5.60
C ALA A 82 -10.07 14.45 -5.93
N THR A 83 -10.94 14.52 -4.93
CA THR A 83 -12.25 15.18 -5.05
C THR A 83 -12.37 16.30 -4.04
N ASP A 84 -12.91 17.45 -4.44
CA ASP A 84 -13.13 18.60 -3.56
C ASP A 84 -14.53 18.52 -2.92
N PRO A 85 -14.66 18.28 -1.59
CA PRO A 85 -15.95 18.21 -0.93
C PRO A 85 -16.79 19.48 -1.08
N ALA A 86 -16.17 20.67 -1.15
CA ALA A 86 -16.87 21.93 -1.33
C ALA A 86 -17.51 22.08 -2.72
N ARG A 87 -17.07 21.27 -3.70
CA ARG A 87 -17.62 21.18 -5.06
C ARG A 87 -18.52 19.96 -5.25
N GLY A 88 -19.05 19.38 -4.16
CA GLY A 88 -19.82 18.14 -4.19
C GLY A 88 -18.96 16.90 -4.44
N GLY A 89 -17.69 16.95 -4.04
CA GLY A 89 -16.74 15.84 -4.15
C GLY A 89 -17.21 14.60 -3.40
N VAL A 90 -16.97 13.45 -4.02
CA VAL A 90 -17.49 12.16 -3.54
C VAL A 90 -16.42 11.35 -2.82
N VAL A 91 -16.85 10.45 -1.95
CA VAL A 91 -16.03 9.34 -1.45
C VAL A 91 -16.46 8.03 -2.11
N SER A 92 -15.50 7.23 -2.58
CA SER A 92 -15.75 5.90 -3.15
C SER A 92 -14.91 4.82 -2.46
N PRO A 93 -15.54 3.79 -1.86
CA PRO A 93 -14.83 2.64 -1.31
C PRO A 93 -14.03 1.89 -2.38
N GLY A 94 -14.53 1.87 -3.62
CA GLY A 94 -13.82 1.31 -4.77
C GLY A 94 -12.49 2.01 -5.06
N GLY A 95 -12.38 3.31 -4.74
CA GLY A 95 -11.16 4.12 -4.87
C GLY A 95 -10.19 4.04 -3.69
N VAL A 96 -10.59 3.42 -2.59
CA VAL A 96 -9.71 3.05 -1.47
C VAL A 96 -9.23 1.61 -1.62
N GLY A 97 -10.13 0.71 -2.00
CA GLY A 97 -9.88 -0.73 -2.08
C GLY A 97 -10.46 -1.51 -0.90
N PHE A 98 -10.53 -2.83 -1.05
CA PHE A 98 -11.09 -3.72 -0.03
C PHE A 98 -10.18 -3.83 1.19
N ASP A 99 -8.88 -4.02 0.99
CA ASP A 99 -7.94 -4.05 2.11
C ASP A 99 -7.50 -2.63 2.46
N ILE A 100 -8.32 -1.96 3.26
CA ILE A 100 -8.10 -0.60 3.76
C ILE A 100 -6.79 -0.56 4.54
N ASN A 101 -5.95 0.42 4.24
CA ASN A 101 -4.59 0.55 4.78
C ASN A 101 -3.78 -0.75 4.66
N CYS A 102 -3.97 -1.51 3.58
CA CYS A 102 -2.86 -2.32 3.08
C CYS A 102 -1.67 -1.38 2.89
N GLY A 103 -0.50 -1.80 3.34
CA GLY A 103 0.66 -0.94 3.45
C GLY A 103 1.91 -1.69 3.80
N VAL A 104 3.02 -0.95 3.78
CA VAL A 104 4.36 -1.49 3.93
C VAL A 104 5.06 -0.81 5.10
N ARG A 105 5.69 -1.63 5.94
CA ARG A 105 6.58 -1.18 7.00
C ARG A 105 7.98 -1.73 6.77
N LEU A 106 8.99 -0.87 6.80
CA LEU A 106 10.39 -1.25 6.75
C LEU A 106 11.02 -1.17 8.13
N LEU A 107 11.71 -2.22 8.54
CA LEU A 107 12.55 -2.26 9.73
C LEU A 107 14.00 -2.39 9.30
N ARG A 108 14.88 -1.65 9.96
CA ARG A 108 16.34 -1.82 9.84
C ARG A 108 16.86 -2.60 11.03
N THR A 109 17.90 -3.39 10.79
CA THR A 109 18.63 -4.11 11.84
C THR A 109 20.01 -3.49 12.07
N ASN A 110 20.71 -3.90 13.12
CA ASN A 110 22.14 -3.67 13.29
C ASN A 110 22.99 -4.85 12.78
N LEU A 111 22.42 -5.75 11.99
CA LEU A 111 23.06 -6.95 11.45
C LEU A 111 23.39 -6.76 9.98
N ASP A 112 24.42 -7.45 9.50
CA ASP A 112 24.83 -7.45 8.10
C ASP A 112 24.41 -8.76 7.39
N GLU A 113 24.49 -8.72 6.05
CA GLU A 113 24.07 -9.81 5.19
C GLU A 113 24.79 -11.14 5.49
N PRO A 114 26.14 -11.19 5.62
CA PRO A 114 26.83 -12.44 5.90
C PRO A 114 26.42 -13.07 7.22
N GLU A 115 26.22 -12.25 8.26
CA GLU A 115 25.84 -12.73 9.58
C GLU A 115 24.44 -13.36 9.58
N VAL A 116 23.45 -12.68 8.96
CA VAL A 116 22.09 -13.21 8.89
C VAL A 116 22.00 -14.38 7.93
N ARG A 117 22.77 -14.39 6.84
CA ARG A 117 22.79 -15.48 5.87
C ARG A 117 23.18 -16.81 6.51
N ALA A 118 24.11 -16.80 7.47
CA ALA A 118 24.54 -18.00 8.18
C ALA A 118 23.40 -18.69 8.98
N SER A 119 22.38 -17.94 9.40
CA SER A 119 21.24 -18.44 10.18
C SER A 119 19.89 -18.15 9.51
N LEU A 120 19.88 -17.98 8.17
CA LEU A 120 18.70 -17.51 7.45
C LEU A 120 17.54 -18.51 7.47
N ASP A 121 17.81 -19.80 7.29
CA ASP A 121 16.80 -20.85 7.37
C ASP A 121 16.15 -20.91 8.75
N GLU A 122 16.95 -20.80 9.81
CA GLU A 122 16.49 -20.77 11.19
C GLU A 122 15.64 -19.52 11.46
N LEU A 123 16.08 -18.35 11.01
CA LEU A 123 15.34 -17.09 11.14
C LEU A 123 13.99 -17.15 10.42
N VAL A 124 13.96 -17.66 9.18
CA VAL A 124 12.74 -17.76 8.38
C VAL A 124 11.76 -18.73 9.04
N GLU A 125 12.23 -19.89 9.53
CA GLU A 125 11.39 -20.86 10.24
C GLU A 125 10.85 -20.29 11.56
N GLN A 126 11.71 -19.68 12.36
CA GLN A 126 11.32 -19.06 13.63
C GLN A 126 10.30 -17.93 13.41
N THR A 127 10.52 -17.08 12.41
CA THR A 127 9.60 -16.00 12.07
C THR A 127 8.26 -16.54 11.55
N PHE A 128 8.28 -17.60 10.73
CA PHE A 128 7.04 -18.24 10.24
C PHE A 128 6.21 -18.84 11.38
N ARG A 129 6.87 -19.34 12.43
CA ARG A 129 6.21 -19.81 13.65
C ARG A 129 5.62 -18.68 14.49
N ASP A 130 6.36 -17.58 14.66
CA ASP A 130 5.98 -16.48 15.56
C ASP A 130 5.02 -15.46 14.92
N VAL A 131 4.97 -15.39 13.59
CA VAL A 131 4.10 -14.50 12.83
C VAL A 131 3.05 -15.33 12.09
N PRO A 132 1.83 -15.48 12.63
CA PRO A 132 0.79 -16.26 11.98
C PRO A 132 0.45 -15.69 10.60
N CYS A 133 0.34 -16.58 9.63
CA CYS A 133 0.00 -16.26 8.26
C CYS A 133 -1.43 -16.73 7.92
N GLY A 134 -1.89 -16.46 6.69
CA GLY A 134 -2.99 -17.24 6.13
C GLY A 134 -4.37 -16.63 6.08
N THR A 135 -5.26 -17.37 5.42
CA THR A 135 -6.68 -17.03 5.33
C THR A 135 -7.43 -17.62 6.53
N GLY A 136 -7.81 -16.76 7.48
CA GLY A 136 -8.54 -17.20 8.68
C GLY A 136 -7.64 -17.60 9.86
N GLY A 137 -6.32 -17.41 9.75
CA GLY A 137 -5.40 -17.57 10.88
C GLY A 137 -5.81 -16.68 12.06
N SER A 138 -5.70 -17.23 13.27
CA SER A 138 -5.89 -16.47 14.51
C SER A 138 -4.53 -15.93 14.98
N GLY A 139 -4.45 -14.64 15.27
CA GLY A 139 -3.26 -14.02 15.82
C GLY A 139 -3.07 -14.35 17.29
N PHE A 140 -1.85 -14.12 17.79
CA PHE A 140 -1.52 -14.34 19.20
C PHE A 140 -1.97 -13.19 20.12
N VAL A 141 -2.44 -12.07 19.55
CA VAL A 141 -2.94 -10.92 20.30
C VAL A 141 -4.30 -11.27 20.90
N LYS A 142 -4.35 -11.43 22.23
CA LYS A 142 -5.58 -11.72 22.96
C LYS A 142 -6.27 -10.42 23.38
N ILE A 143 -7.36 -10.08 22.71
CA ILE A 143 -8.18 -8.89 22.99
C ILE A 143 -9.67 -9.21 23.07
N ASN A 144 -10.37 -8.53 23.98
CA ASN A 144 -11.82 -8.53 24.05
C ASN A 144 -12.43 -7.47 23.10
N GLU A 145 -13.75 -7.29 23.12
CA GLU A 145 -14.43 -6.33 22.24
C GLU A 145 -14.12 -4.87 22.59
N LYS A 146 -13.98 -4.53 23.88
CA LYS A 146 -13.63 -3.19 24.34
C LYS A 146 -12.20 -2.82 23.92
N ASP A 147 -11.28 -3.78 24.03
CA ASP A 147 -9.90 -3.63 23.57
C ASP A 147 -9.86 -3.41 22.05
N LEU A 148 -10.67 -4.14 21.29
CA LEU A 148 -10.78 -3.95 19.84
C LEU A 148 -11.25 -2.52 19.50
N ASP A 149 -12.23 -1.97 20.21
CA ASP A 149 -12.65 -0.59 19.99
C ASP A 149 -11.52 0.40 20.32
N GLY A 150 -10.70 0.10 21.34
CA GLY A 150 -9.46 0.82 21.62
C GLY A 150 -8.45 0.74 20.46
N VAL A 151 -8.27 -0.44 19.86
CA VAL A 151 -7.43 -0.64 18.66
C VAL A 151 -7.97 0.16 17.46
N LEU A 152 -9.28 0.14 17.23
CA LEU A 152 -9.94 0.85 16.14
C LEU A 152 -9.83 2.37 16.30
N ALA A 153 -9.85 2.89 17.53
CA ALA A 153 -9.66 4.31 17.79
C ALA A 153 -8.18 4.73 17.79
N GLY A 154 -7.27 3.89 18.31
CA GLY A 154 -5.90 4.28 18.63
C GLY A 154 -4.80 3.70 17.75
N GLY A 155 -5.11 2.70 16.91
CA GLY A 155 -4.17 2.09 15.96
C GLY A 155 -2.86 1.61 16.58
N ALA A 156 -1.73 1.90 15.94
CA ALA A 156 -0.42 1.51 16.46
C ALA A 156 -0.10 2.13 17.84
N ARG A 157 -0.62 3.33 18.14
CA ARG A 157 -0.42 3.98 19.44
C ARG A 157 -1.05 3.20 20.58
N TRP A 158 -2.25 2.64 20.35
CA TRP A 158 -2.89 1.74 21.31
C TRP A 158 -2.00 0.52 21.54
N MET A 159 -1.50 -0.11 20.47
CA MET A 159 -0.63 -1.29 20.58
C MET A 159 0.64 -1.01 21.39
N THR A 160 1.35 0.10 21.13
CA THR A 160 2.56 0.45 21.88
C THR A 160 2.28 0.76 23.35
N ALA A 161 1.11 1.35 23.66
CA ALA A 161 0.69 1.57 25.05
C ALA A 161 0.34 0.27 25.80
N HIS A 162 0.10 -0.82 25.07
CA HIS A 162 -0.25 -2.15 25.61
C HIS A 162 0.88 -3.18 25.44
N GLY A 163 2.14 -2.71 25.32
CA GLY A 163 3.32 -3.57 25.36
C GLY A 163 3.80 -4.12 24.01
N TYR A 164 3.14 -3.80 22.90
CA TYR A 164 3.55 -4.27 21.58
C TYR A 164 4.57 -3.33 20.94
N GLY A 165 5.77 -3.26 21.52
CA GLY A 165 6.89 -2.43 21.03
C GLY A 165 6.93 -1.01 21.61
N PRO A 166 8.02 -0.26 21.38
CA PRO A 166 8.23 1.07 21.94
C PRO A 166 7.35 2.13 21.25
N VAL A 167 7.02 3.19 21.99
CA VAL A 167 6.23 4.34 21.50
C VAL A 167 6.81 4.97 20.23
N ALA A 168 8.14 5.01 20.11
CA ALA A 168 8.83 5.55 18.95
C ALA A 168 8.46 4.85 17.61
N ASP A 169 7.96 3.62 17.64
CA ASP A 169 7.50 2.94 16.41
C ASP A 169 6.28 3.65 15.81
N ALA A 170 5.34 4.10 16.64
CA ALA A 170 4.14 4.79 16.18
C ALA A 170 4.48 6.15 15.56
N GLU A 171 5.50 6.85 16.07
CA GLU A 171 6.00 8.12 15.52
C GLU A 171 6.63 7.96 14.13
N ARG A 172 7.09 6.75 13.81
CA ARG A 172 7.62 6.37 12.50
C ARG A 172 6.54 5.78 11.58
N CYS A 173 5.26 6.02 11.87
CA CYS A 173 4.16 5.65 10.98
C CYS A 173 3.58 6.87 10.28
N GLU A 174 3.06 6.68 9.07
CA GLU A 174 2.16 7.64 8.44
C GLU A 174 1.01 8.00 9.41
N ALA A 175 0.70 9.30 9.51
CA ALA A 175 -0.26 9.84 10.48
C ALA A 175 0.04 9.47 11.95
N GLY A 176 1.27 9.09 12.28
CA GLY A 176 1.61 8.60 13.62
C GLY A 176 0.90 7.29 13.98
N GLY A 177 0.49 6.51 12.97
CA GLY A 177 -0.12 5.19 13.13
C GLY A 177 -1.56 5.21 13.67
N SER A 178 -2.21 6.37 13.64
CA SER A 178 -3.60 6.55 14.05
C SER A 178 -4.24 7.75 13.35
N LEU A 179 -5.33 7.52 12.63
CA LEU A 179 -6.15 8.59 12.06
C LEU A 179 -7.16 9.07 13.11
N PRO A 180 -7.27 10.41 13.31
CA PRO A 180 -8.30 10.99 14.17
C PRO A 180 -9.68 10.76 13.56
N GLU A 181 -10.75 10.94 14.36
CA GLU A 181 -12.14 10.74 13.92
C GLU A 181 -12.45 9.32 13.40
N ALA A 182 -11.63 8.33 13.76
CA ALA A 182 -12.01 6.94 13.66
C ALA A 182 -13.14 6.67 14.66
N ASP A 183 -14.24 6.08 14.18
CA ASP A 183 -15.39 5.75 15.01
C ASP A 183 -15.63 4.23 14.99
N PRO A 184 -15.26 3.51 16.07
CA PRO A 184 -15.54 2.08 16.21
C PRO A 184 -17.04 1.75 16.14
N GLY A 185 -17.92 2.71 16.45
CA GLY A 185 -19.38 2.57 16.35
C GLY A 185 -19.89 2.52 14.91
N LYS A 186 -19.10 2.99 13.93
CA LYS A 186 -19.42 2.89 12.49
C LYS A 186 -18.90 1.61 11.84
N VAL A 187 -18.13 0.81 12.57
CA VAL A 187 -17.64 -0.50 12.10
C VAL A 187 -18.67 -1.57 12.46
N SER A 188 -19.18 -2.30 11.47
CA SER A 188 -20.20 -3.32 11.67
C SER A 188 -19.74 -4.45 12.59
N LEU A 189 -20.68 -5.07 13.32
CA LEU A 189 -20.38 -6.23 14.17
C LEU A 189 -19.73 -7.36 13.36
N LYS A 190 -20.17 -7.58 12.12
CA LYS A 190 -19.58 -8.58 11.21
C LYS A 190 -18.12 -8.25 10.89
N ALA A 191 -17.77 -6.98 10.66
CA ALA A 191 -16.39 -6.57 10.43
C ALA A 191 -15.52 -6.80 11.66
N LYS A 192 -16.03 -6.45 12.85
CA LYS A 192 -15.34 -6.70 14.13
C LYS A 192 -15.13 -8.19 14.39
N GLN A 193 -16.14 -9.04 14.17
CA GLN A 193 -16.06 -10.50 14.32
C GLN A 193 -15.04 -11.13 13.37
N ARG A 194 -14.93 -10.64 12.14
CA ARG A 194 -13.92 -11.09 11.18
C ARG A 194 -12.50 -10.61 11.54
N GLY A 195 -12.39 -9.36 12.01
CA GLY A 195 -11.11 -8.71 12.27
C GLY A 195 -10.44 -9.13 13.57
N ARG A 196 -11.19 -9.17 14.69
CA ARG A 196 -10.67 -9.43 16.03
C ARG A 196 -9.72 -10.65 16.12
N PRO A 197 -10.09 -11.85 15.61
CA PRO A 197 -9.18 -12.99 15.68
C PRO A 197 -7.94 -12.82 14.80
N GLN A 198 -7.95 -11.94 13.80
CA GLN A 198 -6.88 -11.80 12.80
C GLN A 198 -5.84 -10.72 13.17
N LEU A 199 -5.99 -10.03 14.31
CA LEU A 199 -5.03 -9.01 14.74
C LEU A 199 -3.66 -9.65 15.06
N GLY A 200 -2.60 -9.11 14.47
CA GLY A 200 -1.24 -9.65 14.56
C GLY A 200 -0.98 -10.80 13.59
N THR A 201 -1.67 -10.84 12.45
CA THR A 201 -1.46 -11.85 11.40
C THR A 201 -1.08 -11.20 10.08
N LEU A 202 -0.23 -11.88 9.31
CA LEU A 202 0.23 -11.41 8.02
C LEU A 202 -0.88 -11.43 6.97
N GLY A 203 -1.56 -12.58 6.88
CA GLY A 203 -2.57 -12.85 5.88
C GLY A 203 -2.09 -13.55 4.62
N SER A 204 -2.92 -13.50 3.59
CA SER A 204 -2.73 -14.20 2.32
C SER A 204 -2.72 -13.22 1.13
N GLY A 205 -2.51 -13.75 -0.09
CA GLY A 205 -2.44 -12.96 -1.32
C GLY A 205 -1.08 -12.29 -1.50
N ASN A 206 -1.08 -10.98 -1.77
CA ASN A 206 0.16 -10.22 -1.95
C ASN A 206 0.83 -9.84 -0.62
N HIS A 207 0.30 -10.25 0.53
CA HIS A 207 0.95 -10.04 1.82
C HIS A 207 2.16 -10.95 2.00
N PHE A 208 3.20 -10.41 2.62
CA PHE A 208 4.44 -11.11 2.90
C PHE A 208 5.24 -10.41 4.00
N LEU A 209 6.18 -11.15 4.57
CA LEU A 209 7.29 -10.61 5.36
C LEU A 209 8.58 -11.04 4.68
N GLU A 210 9.43 -10.09 4.34
CA GLU A 210 10.67 -10.34 3.61
C GLU A 210 11.89 -9.86 4.40
N VAL A 211 12.81 -10.79 4.66
CA VAL A 211 14.16 -10.48 5.12
C VAL A 211 15.00 -10.15 3.89
N GLN A 212 15.53 -8.95 3.84
CA GLN A 212 16.26 -8.41 2.71
C GLN A 212 17.58 -7.79 3.21
N TYR A 213 18.49 -7.48 2.29
CA TYR A 213 19.62 -6.60 2.59
C TYR A 213 19.64 -5.41 1.65
N VAL A 214 20.26 -4.32 2.11
CA VAL A 214 20.52 -3.14 1.30
C VAL A 214 21.64 -3.46 0.31
N GLU A 215 21.28 -3.71 -0.94
CA GLU A 215 22.26 -4.06 -1.98
C GLU A 215 23.05 -2.85 -2.45
N SER A 216 22.39 -1.69 -2.60
CA SER A 216 23.04 -0.45 -3.04
C SER A 216 22.35 0.80 -2.53
N ILE A 217 23.14 1.86 -2.31
CA ILE A 217 22.69 3.20 -1.93
C ILE A 217 22.81 4.12 -3.13
N HIS A 218 21.73 4.84 -3.44
CA HIS A 218 21.63 5.79 -4.55
C HIS A 218 21.56 7.25 -4.08
N ASP A 219 21.14 7.48 -2.84
CA ASP A 219 21.16 8.80 -2.19
C ASP A 219 21.68 8.65 -0.76
N ALA A 220 22.95 9.02 -0.55
CA ALA A 220 23.63 8.84 0.73
C ALA A 220 23.04 9.72 1.85
N GLU A 221 22.49 10.89 1.54
CA GLU A 221 21.90 11.79 2.53
C GLU A 221 20.57 11.23 3.05
N ALA A 222 19.68 10.84 2.13
CA ALA A 222 18.41 10.21 2.48
C ALA A 222 18.63 8.86 3.16
N ALA A 223 19.58 8.04 2.69
CA ALA A 223 19.91 6.77 3.33
C ALA A 223 20.36 6.95 4.78
N ARG A 224 21.28 7.89 5.06
CA ARG A 224 21.69 8.21 6.44
C ARG A 224 20.51 8.67 7.30
N ALA A 225 19.65 9.54 6.77
CA ALA A 225 18.46 10.01 7.50
C ALA A 225 17.49 8.84 7.81
N PHE A 226 17.39 7.86 6.91
CA PHE A 226 16.57 6.65 7.07
C PHE A 226 17.26 5.56 7.92
N GLY A 227 18.54 5.73 8.24
CA GLY A 227 19.37 4.76 8.97
C GLY A 227 19.70 3.53 8.15
N LEU A 228 19.93 3.70 6.85
CA LEU A 228 20.23 2.64 5.89
C LEU A 228 21.69 2.69 5.44
N GLU A 229 22.33 1.52 5.43
CA GLU A 229 23.72 1.33 5.00
C GLU A 229 23.83 0.11 4.07
N ALA A 230 24.78 0.13 3.13
CA ALA A 230 24.98 -1.01 2.23
C ALA A 230 25.38 -2.28 3.00
N GLY A 231 24.82 -3.43 2.62
CA GLY A 231 25.02 -4.71 3.30
C GLY A 231 24.16 -4.90 4.57
N GLN A 232 23.49 -3.85 5.06
CA GLN A 232 22.63 -3.95 6.24
C GLN A 232 21.40 -4.81 5.96
N VAL A 233 21.04 -5.68 6.91
CA VAL A 233 19.79 -6.42 6.86
C VAL A 233 18.61 -5.55 7.27
N VAL A 234 17.54 -5.64 6.49
CA VAL A 234 16.27 -4.97 6.70
C VAL A 234 15.13 -5.97 6.56
N VAL A 235 13.97 -5.66 7.13
CA VAL A 235 12.79 -6.50 7.02
C VAL A 235 11.61 -5.67 6.55
N LEU A 236 10.97 -6.12 5.47
CA LEU A 236 9.80 -5.48 4.89
C LEU A 236 8.56 -6.28 5.25
N ILE A 237 7.60 -5.63 5.92
CA ILE A 237 6.31 -6.20 6.30
C ILE A 237 5.24 -5.58 5.41
N HIS A 238 4.59 -6.41 4.59
CA HIS A 238 3.45 -6.01 3.78
C HIS A 238 2.18 -6.70 4.29
N SER A 239 1.30 -5.93 4.93
CA SER A 239 0.00 -6.39 5.43
C SER A 239 -0.99 -5.23 5.56
N GLY A 240 -2.24 -5.55 5.84
CA GLY A 240 -3.35 -4.59 5.90
C GLY A 240 -4.31 -4.83 7.05
N SER A 241 -5.55 -4.40 6.82
CA SER A 241 -6.67 -4.45 7.78
C SER A 241 -7.35 -5.82 7.88
N ARG A 242 -6.85 -6.81 7.12
CA ARG A 242 -7.34 -8.19 7.12
C ARG A 242 -8.84 -8.23 6.75
N GLY A 243 -9.58 -9.19 7.32
CA GLY A 243 -11.01 -9.34 7.08
C GLY A 243 -11.86 -8.14 7.53
N LEU A 244 -11.33 -7.28 8.42
CA LEU A 244 -12.06 -6.13 8.95
C LEU A 244 -12.29 -5.07 7.88
N GLY A 245 -11.23 -4.54 7.26
CA GLY A 245 -11.39 -3.51 6.24
C GLY A 245 -12.07 -4.03 4.98
N HIS A 246 -11.85 -5.30 4.62
CA HIS A 246 -12.61 -5.93 3.55
C HIS A 246 -14.12 -5.88 3.82
N GLN A 247 -14.54 -6.19 5.04
CA GLN A 247 -15.95 -6.14 5.40
C GLN A 247 -16.47 -4.71 5.44
N VAL A 248 -15.71 -3.74 5.97
CA VAL A 248 -16.05 -2.31 5.95
C VAL A 248 -16.28 -1.82 4.52
N CYS A 249 -15.38 -2.15 3.59
CA CYS A 249 -15.52 -1.81 2.18
C CYS A 249 -16.77 -2.47 1.56
N THR A 250 -17.02 -3.75 1.86
CA THR A 250 -18.20 -4.49 1.37
C THR A 250 -19.51 -3.86 1.86
N ASP A 251 -19.57 -3.50 3.14
CA ASP A 251 -20.74 -2.89 3.76
C ASP A 251 -21.01 -1.51 3.13
N ALA A 252 -19.97 -0.70 2.95
CA ALA A 252 -20.05 0.62 2.34
C ALA A 252 -20.47 0.57 0.86
N LEU A 253 -19.92 -0.34 0.06
CA LEU A 253 -20.32 -0.51 -1.35
C LEU A 253 -21.81 -0.83 -1.48
N LYS A 254 -22.34 -1.69 -0.60
CA LYS A 254 -23.78 -2.02 -0.57
C LYS A 254 -24.61 -0.79 -0.21
N GLN A 255 -24.23 -0.06 0.84
CA GLN A 255 -24.95 1.13 1.30
C GLN A 255 -24.94 2.25 0.26
N MET A 256 -23.75 2.56 -0.29
CA MET A 256 -23.57 3.64 -1.26
C MET A 256 -24.22 3.32 -2.60
N GLY A 257 -24.13 2.07 -3.07
CA GLY A 257 -24.80 1.65 -4.31
C GLY A 257 -26.31 1.87 -4.27
N ALA A 258 -26.95 1.70 -3.10
CA ALA A 258 -28.37 2.03 -2.91
C ALA A 258 -28.61 3.55 -2.73
N ALA A 259 -27.64 4.28 -2.19
CA ALA A 259 -27.74 5.70 -1.90
C ALA A 259 -27.54 6.62 -3.11
N MET A 260 -26.75 6.21 -4.12
CA MET A 260 -26.41 7.04 -5.30
C MET A 260 -27.62 7.71 -5.96
N LYS A 261 -28.74 7.00 -6.10
CA LYS A 261 -29.97 7.53 -6.71
C LYS A 261 -30.51 8.75 -5.95
N ARG A 262 -30.39 8.79 -4.62
CA ARG A 262 -30.82 9.93 -3.79
C ARG A 262 -29.99 11.19 -4.04
N TYR A 263 -28.76 11.02 -4.53
CA TYR A 263 -27.83 12.12 -4.84
C TYR A 263 -27.78 12.45 -6.34
N GLY A 264 -28.59 11.79 -7.17
CA GLY A 264 -28.57 12.00 -8.62
C GLY A 264 -27.23 11.62 -9.26
N ILE A 265 -26.48 10.69 -8.65
CA ILE A 265 -25.19 10.24 -9.18
C ILE A 265 -25.42 9.06 -10.13
N GLU A 266 -25.08 9.26 -11.39
CA GLU A 266 -25.03 8.23 -12.43
C GLU A 266 -23.58 8.09 -12.90
N LEU A 267 -23.09 6.85 -12.97
CA LEU A 267 -21.70 6.53 -13.31
C LEU A 267 -21.67 5.44 -14.38
N PRO A 268 -20.62 5.43 -15.24
CA PRO A 268 -20.48 4.44 -16.31
C PRO A 268 -20.28 3.02 -15.80
N ASP A 269 -19.90 2.84 -14.53
CA ASP A 269 -19.68 1.55 -13.90
C ASP A 269 -20.27 1.53 -12.48
N ARG A 270 -21.04 0.49 -12.16
CA ARG A 270 -21.63 0.26 -10.83
C ARG A 270 -20.56 0.02 -9.75
N GLN A 271 -19.37 -0.46 -10.13
CA GLN A 271 -18.25 -0.67 -9.22
C GLN A 271 -17.64 0.65 -8.72
N LEU A 272 -17.97 1.79 -9.32
CA LEU A 272 -17.58 3.13 -8.85
C LEU A 272 -18.53 3.71 -7.79
N ALA A 273 -19.34 2.87 -7.13
CA ALA A 273 -20.29 3.31 -6.12
C ALA A 273 -19.67 4.35 -5.16
N CYS A 274 -20.34 5.50 -5.07
CA CYS A 274 -19.86 6.66 -4.31
C CYS A 274 -21.02 7.53 -3.82
N VAL A 275 -20.75 8.40 -2.87
CA VAL A 275 -21.69 9.40 -2.34
C VAL A 275 -20.92 10.69 -2.03
N PRO A 276 -21.57 11.86 -1.92
CA PRO A 276 -20.90 13.08 -1.47
C PRO A 276 -20.16 12.84 -0.14
N ALA A 277 -18.92 13.32 -0.01
CA ALA A 277 -18.08 13.02 1.15
C ALA A 277 -18.66 13.52 2.49
N ASP A 278 -19.47 14.58 2.43
CA ASP A 278 -20.16 15.21 3.56
C ASP A 278 -21.58 14.65 3.83
N SER A 279 -22.06 13.74 2.98
CA SER A 279 -23.32 13.02 3.21
C SER A 279 -23.26 12.17 4.49
N PRO A 280 -24.40 11.78 5.10
CA PRO A 280 -24.40 10.85 6.23
C PRO A 280 -23.64 9.55 5.94
N GLU A 281 -23.89 8.95 4.78
CA GLU A 281 -23.23 7.72 4.31
C GLU A 281 -21.73 7.92 4.06
N GLY A 282 -21.35 9.08 3.51
CA GLY A 282 -19.95 9.43 3.27
C GLY A 282 -19.16 9.61 4.57
N ARG A 283 -19.73 10.34 5.53
CA ARG A 283 -19.13 10.55 6.87
C ARG A 283 -19.01 9.24 7.65
N ASP A 284 -20.05 8.42 7.63
CA ASP A 284 -20.05 7.10 8.29
C ASP A 284 -18.98 6.18 7.70
N TYR A 285 -18.86 6.12 6.37
CA TYR A 285 -17.81 5.33 5.72
C TYR A 285 -16.41 5.86 6.04
N LEU A 286 -16.18 7.18 5.98
CA LEU A 286 -14.87 7.76 6.29
C LEU A 286 -14.46 7.45 7.73
N ALA A 287 -15.37 7.55 8.69
CA ALA A 287 -15.10 7.19 10.08
C ALA A 287 -14.78 5.69 10.25
N ALA A 288 -15.53 4.81 9.59
CA ALA A 288 -15.28 3.37 9.58
C ALA A 288 -13.97 2.99 8.86
N MET A 289 -13.64 3.67 7.76
CA MET A 289 -12.39 3.50 7.01
C MET A 289 -11.19 3.92 7.87
N ARG A 290 -11.28 5.03 8.61
CA ARG A 290 -10.23 5.45 9.55
C ARG A 290 -10.04 4.42 10.66
N ALA A 291 -11.12 3.85 11.19
CA ALA A 291 -11.05 2.75 12.15
C ALA A 291 -10.38 1.50 11.57
N ALA A 292 -10.72 1.11 10.34
CA ALA A 292 -10.07 0.00 9.65
C ALA A 292 -8.58 0.28 9.35
N ALA A 293 -8.23 1.53 9.04
CA ALA A 293 -6.85 1.94 8.87
C ALA A 293 -6.05 1.84 10.18
N ASN A 294 -6.63 2.26 11.29
CA ASN A 294 -6.06 2.10 12.62
C ASN A 294 -5.82 0.62 12.95
N PHE A 295 -6.78 -0.25 12.64
CA PHE A 295 -6.61 -1.70 12.78
C PHE A 295 -5.41 -2.23 11.98
N ALA A 296 -5.19 -1.77 10.74
CA ALA A 296 -4.06 -2.21 9.93
C ALA A 296 -2.70 -1.77 10.50
N TRP A 297 -2.58 -0.53 11.01
CA TRP A 297 -1.35 -0.09 11.69
C TRP A 297 -1.12 -0.87 12.99
N ALA A 298 -2.18 -1.15 13.75
CA ALA A 298 -2.09 -2.02 14.92
C ALA A 298 -1.63 -3.44 14.55
N ASN A 299 -2.12 -3.98 13.44
CA ASN A 299 -1.71 -5.27 12.91
C ASN A 299 -0.21 -5.30 12.58
N ARG A 300 0.29 -4.32 11.81
CA ARG A 300 1.73 -4.21 11.49
C ARG A 300 2.60 -3.97 12.74
N GLN A 301 2.06 -3.28 13.75
CA GLN A 301 2.75 -3.10 15.04
C GLN A 301 2.86 -4.41 15.82
N ALA A 302 1.81 -5.23 15.87
CA ALA A 302 1.88 -6.57 16.46
C ALA A 302 2.88 -7.48 15.73
N ILE A 303 2.84 -7.51 14.39
CA ILE A 303 3.80 -8.28 13.58
C ILE A 303 5.24 -7.81 13.86
N THR A 304 5.45 -6.49 13.96
CA THR A 304 6.75 -5.90 14.33
C THR A 304 7.24 -6.41 15.69
N HIS A 305 6.34 -6.53 16.68
CA HIS A 305 6.68 -7.07 17.99
C HIS A 305 7.06 -8.55 17.92
N PHE A 306 6.29 -9.38 17.22
CA PHE A 306 6.62 -10.81 17.07
C PHE A 306 7.92 -11.04 16.31
N LEU A 307 8.15 -10.28 15.24
CA LEU A 307 9.40 -10.32 14.47
C LEU A 307 10.63 -10.02 15.35
N ARG A 308 10.54 -9.05 16.26
CA ARG A 308 11.63 -8.76 17.20
C ARG A 308 11.94 -9.95 18.09
N ASN A 309 10.91 -10.69 18.53
CA ASN A 309 11.10 -11.90 19.33
C ASN A 309 11.81 -12.98 18.49
N SER A 310 11.43 -13.18 17.22
CA SER A 310 12.10 -14.13 16.33
C SER A 310 13.58 -13.81 16.13
N PHE A 311 13.93 -12.54 15.90
CA PHE A 311 15.32 -12.11 15.80
C PHE A 311 16.07 -12.28 17.13
N ALA A 312 15.44 -11.98 18.26
CA ALA A 312 16.05 -12.17 19.57
C ALA A 312 16.29 -13.65 19.90
N THR A 313 15.41 -14.55 19.45
CA THR A 313 15.58 -16.00 19.60
C THR A 313 16.79 -16.51 18.82
N VAL A 314 16.96 -16.07 17.57
CA VAL A 314 18.03 -16.60 16.68
C VAL A 314 19.38 -15.91 16.93
N PHE A 315 19.39 -14.59 17.12
CA PHE A 315 20.64 -13.80 17.21
C PHE A 315 20.94 -13.29 18.63
N GLY A 316 20.05 -13.54 19.59
CA GLY A 316 20.16 -13.07 20.96
C GLY A 316 19.79 -11.59 21.15
N ALA A 317 19.97 -11.10 22.37
CA ALA A 317 19.59 -9.74 22.78
C ALA A 317 20.34 -8.61 22.04
N ARG A 318 21.39 -8.92 21.28
CA ARG A 318 22.14 -7.95 20.48
C ARG A 318 21.41 -7.52 19.21
N ALA A 319 20.46 -8.32 18.72
CA ALA A 319 19.67 -7.97 17.54
C ALA A 319 18.67 -6.87 17.87
N ARG A 320 18.81 -5.73 17.19
CA ARG A 320 17.98 -4.55 17.38
C ARG A 320 17.28 -4.21 16.09
N LEU A 321 15.96 -4.14 16.14
CA LEU A 321 15.12 -3.78 15.00
C LEU A 321 14.41 -2.46 15.27
N GLY A 322 14.67 -1.47 14.42
CA GLY A 322 14.00 -0.18 14.47
C GLY A 322 13.13 0.05 13.24
N VAL A 323 11.91 0.55 13.44
CA VAL A 323 11.07 0.99 12.33
C VAL A 323 11.74 2.16 11.61
N VAL A 324 11.91 2.02 10.29
CA VAL A 324 12.29 3.12 9.41
C VAL A 324 11.03 3.93 9.15
N TYR A 325 10.05 3.38 8.44
CA TYR A 325 8.76 4.03 8.28
C TYR A 325 7.66 2.99 8.05
N ASP A 326 6.41 3.41 8.15
CA ASP A 326 5.22 2.62 7.81
C ASP A 326 4.29 3.50 6.98
N VAL A 327 4.00 3.07 5.75
CA VAL A 327 3.23 3.85 4.78
C VAL A 327 2.10 3.01 4.19
N CYS A 328 0.94 3.64 4.00
CA CYS A 328 -0.23 2.98 3.43
C CYS A 328 -0.30 3.17 1.91
N HIS A 329 -1.00 2.27 1.22
CA HIS A 329 -1.27 2.42 -0.22
C HIS A 329 -2.72 2.20 -0.65
N ASN A 330 -3.62 1.92 0.31
CA ASN A 330 -5.07 1.83 0.09
C ASN A 330 -5.78 2.73 1.12
N ILE A 331 -6.02 3.99 0.79
CA ILE A 331 -6.59 4.96 1.75
C ILE A 331 -7.30 6.11 1.04
N ALA A 332 -8.24 6.76 1.72
CA ALA A 332 -8.68 8.12 1.37
C ALA A 332 -8.29 9.08 2.49
N LYS A 333 -7.66 10.21 2.16
CA LYS A 333 -7.22 11.22 3.14
C LYS A 333 -7.63 12.61 2.71
N LEU A 334 -8.12 13.40 3.66
CA LEU A 334 -8.34 14.83 3.45
C LEU A 334 -6.99 15.53 3.58
N GLU A 335 -6.51 16.12 2.50
CA GLU A 335 -5.19 16.74 2.40
C GLU A 335 -5.33 18.13 1.77
N ARG A 336 -4.39 19.05 2.08
CA ARG A 336 -4.37 20.37 1.44
C ARG A 336 -3.46 20.34 0.22
N HIS A 337 -4.02 20.59 -0.95
CA HIS A 337 -3.30 20.63 -2.21
C HIS A 337 -3.65 21.89 -3.00
N ASP A 338 -2.78 22.29 -3.92
CA ASP A 338 -3.08 23.36 -4.87
C ASP A 338 -4.16 22.87 -5.85
N VAL A 339 -5.28 23.60 -5.88
CA VAL A 339 -6.40 23.38 -6.79
C VAL A 339 -6.76 24.72 -7.40
N ASP A 340 -6.48 24.87 -8.69
CA ASP A 340 -6.70 26.10 -9.45
C ASP A 340 -5.92 27.32 -8.88
N GLY A 341 -4.72 27.10 -8.30
CA GLY A 341 -3.87 28.14 -7.73
C GLY A 341 -4.13 28.45 -6.24
N ASP A 342 -5.10 27.78 -5.63
CA ASP A 342 -5.42 27.95 -4.21
C ASP A 342 -5.19 26.64 -3.42
N ALA A 343 -4.67 26.75 -2.21
CA ALA A 343 -4.54 25.60 -1.31
C ALA A 343 -5.91 25.19 -0.71
N LYS A 344 -6.53 24.13 -1.25
CA LYS A 344 -7.86 23.63 -0.85
C LYS A 344 -7.79 22.25 -0.18
N PRO A 345 -8.69 21.96 0.77
CA PRO A 345 -8.85 20.61 1.30
C PRO A 345 -9.51 19.72 0.23
N VAL A 346 -8.85 18.62 -0.13
CA VAL A 346 -9.35 17.63 -1.09
C VAL A 346 -9.25 16.24 -0.51
N LEU A 347 -10.22 15.39 -0.83
CA LEU A 347 -10.21 13.98 -0.43
C LEU A 347 -9.46 13.17 -1.48
N VAL A 348 -8.21 12.82 -1.17
CA VAL A 348 -7.31 12.05 -2.05
C VAL A 348 -7.52 10.57 -1.80
N HIS A 349 -8.08 9.87 -2.79
CA HIS A 349 -8.19 8.43 -2.85
C HIS A 349 -6.93 7.84 -3.47
N ARG A 350 -6.32 6.89 -2.79
CA ARG A 350 -5.17 6.13 -3.27
C ARG A 350 -5.49 4.64 -3.17
N LYS A 351 -5.38 3.92 -4.28
CA LYS A 351 -5.57 2.46 -4.33
C LYS A 351 -4.40 1.83 -5.06
N GLY A 352 -3.57 1.11 -4.33
CA GLY A 352 -2.25 0.72 -4.80
C GLY A 352 -1.41 1.94 -5.18
N ALA A 353 -1.45 3.00 -4.37
CA ALA A 353 -0.62 4.18 -4.58
C ALA A 353 -0.21 4.78 -3.24
N THR A 354 1.02 5.24 -3.11
CA THR A 354 1.64 5.57 -1.82
C THR A 354 1.83 7.07 -1.68
N ARG A 355 1.52 7.65 -0.51
CA ARG A 355 1.85 9.05 -0.25
C ARG A 355 3.37 9.27 -0.33
N ALA A 356 3.81 10.36 -0.96
CA ALA A 356 5.20 10.66 -1.29
C ALA A 356 5.50 12.14 -1.08
N PHE A 357 5.23 12.66 0.12
CA PHE A 357 5.46 14.07 0.43
C PHE A 357 6.93 14.49 0.32
N PRO A 358 7.21 15.70 -0.21
CA PRO A 358 8.55 16.18 -0.48
C PRO A 358 9.30 16.55 0.80
N PRO A 359 10.60 16.89 0.69
CA PRO A 359 11.30 17.62 1.73
C PRO A 359 10.48 18.80 2.24
N ARG A 360 10.65 19.12 3.53
CA ARG A 360 10.06 20.25 4.25
C ARG A 360 8.56 20.18 4.46
N HIS A 361 7.87 19.16 3.95
CA HIS A 361 6.44 18.99 4.23
C HIS A 361 6.18 18.79 5.74
N PRO A 362 5.22 19.51 6.35
CA PRO A 362 5.03 19.53 7.80
C PRO A 362 4.58 18.18 8.38
N GLU A 363 3.80 17.41 7.62
CA GLU A 363 3.36 16.06 8.04
C GLU A 363 4.45 14.98 7.94
N THR A 364 5.58 15.27 7.30
CA THR A 364 6.70 14.34 7.26
C THR A 364 7.37 14.34 8.65
N PRO A 365 7.65 13.17 9.26
CA PRO A 365 8.33 13.10 10.55
C PRO A 365 9.61 13.92 10.56
N ALA A 366 9.94 14.54 11.71
CA ALA A 366 11.07 15.45 11.83
C ALA A 366 12.40 14.83 11.34
N ALA A 367 12.61 13.55 11.62
CA ALA A 367 13.80 12.80 11.17
C ALA A 367 13.97 12.74 9.64
N TYR A 368 12.89 12.86 8.88
CA TYR A 368 12.89 12.71 7.41
C TYR A 368 12.55 14.01 6.69
N ARG A 369 12.15 15.04 7.43
CA ARG A 369 11.68 16.29 6.86
C ARG A 369 12.71 16.94 5.94
N ALA A 370 14.01 16.82 6.20
CA ALA A 370 15.03 17.38 5.32
C ALA A 370 15.14 16.67 3.95
N VAL A 371 14.81 15.38 3.88
CA VAL A 371 15.09 14.51 2.73
C VAL A 371 13.85 14.02 1.98
N GLY A 372 12.66 14.22 2.56
CA GLY A 372 11.37 13.79 2.01
C GLY A 372 10.82 12.55 2.72
N GLN A 373 9.52 12.29 2.53
CA GLN A 373 8.85 11.15 3.14
C GLN A 373 9.42 9.83 2.57
N PRO A 374 9.78 8.85 3.42
CA PRO A 374 10.14 7.51 2.96
C PRO A 374 8.98 6.84 2.23
N VAL A 375 9.28 6.18 1.11
CA VAL A 375 8.34 5.41 0.30
C VAL A 375 8.97 4.04 0.02
N PHE A 376 8.19 2.96 0.17
CA PHE A 376 8.69 1.60 -0.02
C PHE A 376 7.91 0.92 -1.14
N ILE A 377 8.64 0.44 -2.15
CA ILE A 377 8.07 -0.20 -3.33
C ILE A 377 8.54 -1.65 -3.35
N PRO A 378 7.75 -2.59 -2.83
CA PRO A 378 8.05 -4.00 -3.00
C PRO A 378 7.92 -4.45 -4.46
N GLY A 379 8.86 -5.30 -4.88
CA GLY A 379 8.77 -6.02 -6.16
C GLY A 379 7.91 -7.27 -6.02
N SER A 380 8.58 -8.41 -5.96
CA SER A 380 8.01 -9.74 -5.78
C SER A 380 8.95 -10.62 -4.96
N MET A 381 8.51 -11.82 -4.58
CA MET A 381 9.30 -12.76 -3.74
C MET A 381 10.71 -13.09 -4.26
N GLY A 382 10.98 -12.79 -5.53
CA GLY A 382 12.28 -13.01 -6.15
C GLY A 382 12.81 -11.80 -6.89
N THR A 383 12.35 -10.58 -6.64
CA THR A 383 12.91 -9.38 -7.29
C THR A 383 13.26 -8.33 -6.24
N ALA A 384 13.91 -7.25 -6.66
CA ALA A 384 14.29 -6.20 -5.74
C ALA A 384 13.08 -5.53 -5.11
N SER A 385 13.31 -4.90 -3.96
CA SER A 385 12.42 -3.86 -3.43
C SER A 385 13.18 -2.54 -3.42
N TRP A 386 12.46 -1.43 -3.40
CA TRP A 386 13.09 -0.10 -3.42
C TRP A 386 12.64 0.76 -2.25
N VAL A 387 13.60 1.51 -1.72
CA VAL A 387 13.37 2.64 -0.82
C VAL A 387 13.54 3.91 -1.64
N LEU A 388 12.51 4.76 -1.60
CA LEU A 388 12.48 6.06 -2.26
C LEU A 388 12.23 7.17 -1.22
N ALA A 389 12.40 8.42 -1.65
CA ALA A 389 11.97 9.60 -0.90
C ALA A 389 11.09 10.50 -1.78
N GLY A 390 9.98 11.00 -1.25
CA GLY A 390 9.08 11.90 -1.98
C GLY A 390 9.78 13.16 -2.50
N GLN A 391 9.34 13.68 -3.64
CA GLN A 391 9.90 14.86 -4.29
C GLN A 391 8.83 15.91 -4.64
N GLU A 392 9.25 17.15 -4.93
CA GLU A 392 8.34 18.26 -5.22
C GLU A 392 7.42 18.02 -6.44
N GLY A 393 7.86 17.19 -7.39
CA GLY A 393 7.00 16.78 -8.52
C GLY A 393 5.75 16.04 -8.05
N SER A 394 5.80 15.29 -6.94
CA SER A 394 4.62 14.60 -6.43
C SER A 394 3.54 15.57 -5.96
N MET A 395 3.89 16.66 -5.27
CA MET A 395 2.90 17.66 -4.83
C MET A 395 2.29 18.40 -6.01
N ARG A 396 3.08 18.70 -7.04
CA ARG A 396 2.63 19.45 -8.21
C ARG A 396 1.77 18.63 -9.18
N GLU A 397 2.04 17.33 -9.31
CA GLU A 397 1.48 16.53 -10.40
C GLU A 397 0.66 15.33 -9.95
N SER A 398 0.80 14.89 -8.70
CA SER A 398 0.20 13.64 -8.23
C SER A 398 -0.46 13.71 -6.85
N PHE A 399 -0.79 14.91 -6.36
CA PHE A 399 -1.34 15.12 -5.02
C PHE A 399 -0.46 14.46 -3.94
N GLY A 400 0.86 14.64 -4.05
CA GLY A 400 1.85 14.07 -3.14
C GLY A 400 1.87 12.54 -3.17
N THR A 401 1.80 11.91 -4.35
CA THR A 401 1.65 10.44 -4.49
C THR A 401 2.69 9.80 -5.42
N CYS A 402 3.01 8.53 -5.17
CA CYS A 402 3.87 7.65 -5.96
C CYS A 402 3.20 6.27 -6.13
N CYS A 403 3.87 5.33 -6.82
CA CYS A 403 3.44 3.93 -6.96
C CYS A 403 3.50 3.18 -5.61
N HIS A 404 3.09 1.90 -5.62
CA HIS A 404 3.11 1.05 -4.42
C HIS A 404 3.81 -0.29 -4.59
N GLY A 405 4.03 -0.74 -5.83
CA GLY A 405 4.69 -2.01 -6.09
C GLY A 405 5.10 -2.12 -7.55
N ALA A 406 5.43 -3.33 -7.99
CA ALA A 406 5.69 -3.62 -9.40
C ALA A 406 4.42 -3.60 -10.26
N GLY A 407 3.25 -3.94 -9.70
CA GLY A 407 2.01 -4.10 -10.46
C GLY A 407 1.94 -5.46 -11.17
N ARG A 408 0.73 -6.04 -11.20
CA ARG A 408 0.52 -7.42 -11.63
C ARG A 408 0.30 -7.49 -13.15
N LEU A 409 0.98 -8.43 -13.81
CA LEU A 409 0.84 -8.73 -15.25
C LEU A 409 -0.05 -9.94 -15.51
N LEU A 410 0.11 -11.01 -14.72
CA LEU A 410 -0.62 -12.25 -14.93
C LEU A 410 -1.74 -12.39 -13.92
N SER A 411 -2.95 -12.77 -14.35
CA SER A 411 -4.00 -13.19 -13.41
C SER A 411 -3.49 -14.31 -12.50
N ARG A 412 -4.02 -14.45 -11.28
CA ARG A 412 -3.66 -15.56 -10.37
C ARG A 412 -3.88 -16.93 -11.00
N LYS A 413 -4.89 -17.06 -11.87
CA LYS A 413 -5.13 -18.30 -12.63
C LYS A 413 -4.01 -18.56 -13.63
N ALA A 414 -3.61 -17.55 -14.40
CA ALA A 414 -2.54 -17.65 -15.39
C ALA A 414 -1.16 -17.93 -14.75
N ALA A 415 -0.85 -17.27 -13.63
CA ALA A 415 0.42 -17.46 -12.92
C ALA A 415 0.68 -18.91 -12.49
N LYS A 416 -0.37 -19.70 -12.25
CA LYS A 416 -0.28 -21.11 -11.84
C LYS A 416 -0.11 -22.09 -13.01
N GLN A 417 -0.35 -21.68 -14.24
CA GLN A 417 -0.40 -22.62 -15.36
C GLN A 417 1.00 -23.11 -15.73
N GLY A 418 1.19 -24.43 -15.78
CA GLY A 418 2.42 -25.06 -16.25
C GLY A 418 3.62 -24.98 -15.29
N ARG A 419 3.40 -24.72 -13.99
CA ARG A 419 4.47 -24.61 -12.99
C ARG A 419 4.19 -25.47 -11.76
N THR A 420 5.24 -26.07 -11.19
CA THR A 420 5.17 -26.78 -9.91
C THR A 420 5.75 -25.93 -8.77
N VAL A 421 5.43 -26.29 -7.53
CA VAL A 421 5.96 -25.61 -6.34
C VAL A 421 7.46 -25.85 -6.23
N GLU A 422 7.87 -27.07 -6.55
CA GLU A 422 9.24 -27.55 -6.53
C GLU A 422 10.12 -26.73 -7.49
N ASP A 423 9.64 -26.46 -8.71
CA ASP A 423 10.34 -25.61 -9.69
C ASP A 423 10.54 -24.18 -9.16
N VAL A 424 9.50 -23.60 -8.55
CA VAL A 424 9.55 -22.23 -8.01
C VAL A 424 10.53 -22.16 -6.83
N LEU A 425 10.47 -23.12 -5.91
CA LEU A 425 11.39 -23.17 -4.77
C LEU A 425 12.84 -23.42 -5.23
N ALA A 426 13.06 -24.29 -6.22
CA ALA A 426 14.38 -24.52 -6.79
C ALA A 426 14.94 -23.27 -7.47
N ALA A 427 14.12 -22.56 -8.26
CA ALA A 427 14.52 -21.32 -8.91
C ALA A 427 14.88 -20.22 -7.90
N LEU A 428 14.08 -20.04 -6.83
CA LEU A 428 14.37 -19.07 -5.77
C LEU A 428 15.57 -19.48 -4.93
N GLY A 429 15.69 -20.77 -4.59
CA GLY A 429 16.81 -21.34 -3.85
C GLY A 429 18.14 -21.21 -4.59
N SER A 430 18.14 -21.38 -5.92
CA SER A 430 19.33 -21.16 -6.77
C SER A 430 19.86 -19.72 -6.72
N ARG A 431 19.01 -18.78 -6.28
CA ARG A 431 19.33 -17.36 -6.10
C ARG A 431 19.60 -17.00 -4.64
N GLY A 432 19.67 -18.00 -3.76
CA GLY A 432 19.91 -17.84 -2.33
C GLY A 432 18.69 -17.39 -1.53
N ILE A 433 17.47 -17.55 -2.06
CA ILE A 433 16.24 -17.10 -1.41
C ILE A 433 15.55 -18.28 -0.71
N VAL A 434 15.42 -18.19 0.62
CA VAL A 434 14.67 -19.15 1.44
C VAL A 434 13.22 -18.72 1.52
N VAL A 435 12.29 -19.63 1.23
CA VAL A 435 10.85 -19.31 1.21
C VAL A 435 10.08 -20.24 2.13
N ARG A 436 9.15 -19.65 2.89
CA ARG A 436 8.07 -20.36 3.58
C ARG A 436 6.73 -19.78 3.16
N SER A 437 5.80 -20.66 2.84
CA SER A 437 4.43 -20.29 2.51
C SER A 437 3.47 -21.27 3.17
N GLU A 438 2.40 -20.75 3.76
CA GLU A 438 1.34 -21.59 4.35
C GLU A 438 0.63 -22.46 3.32
N THR A 439 0.49 -21.96 2.08
CA THR A 439 -0.22 -22.69 1.04
C THR A 439 0.59 -22.78 -0.25
N ARG A 440 0.57 -23.95 -0.89
CA ARG A 440 1.11 -24.15 -2.25
C ARG A 440 0.56 -23.13 -3.25
N LYS A 441 -0.73 -22.80 -3.11
CA LYS A 441 -1.42 -21.82 -3.95
C LYS A 441 -0.85 -20.41 -3.78
N GLY A 442 -0.61 -19.98 -2.53
CA GLY A 442 -0.05 -18.66 -2.23
C GLY A 442 1.33 -18.45 -2.86
N LEU A 443 2.15 -19.51 -2.94
CA LEU A 443 3.43 -19.45 -3.64
C LEU A 443 3.26 -19.29 -5.16
N LEU A 444 2.47 -20.17 -5.80
CA LEU A 444 2.33 -20.16 -7.26
C LEU A 444 1.61 -18.93 -7.80
N GLU A 445 0.72 -18.31 -7.02
CA GLU A 445 -0.01 -17.10 -7.42
C GLU A 445 0.87 -15.86 -7.40
N GLU A 446 2.04 -15.89 -6.77
CA GLU A 446 2.83 -14.70 -6.44
C GLU A 446 4.24 -14.75 -7.06
N ILE A 447 4.46 -15.63 -8.04
CA ILE A 447 5.74 -15.82 -8.74
C ILE A 447 6.26 -14.49 -9.33
N PRO A 448 7.59 -14.32 -9.43
CA PRO A 448 8.18 -13.09 -9.97
C PRO A 448 7.63 -12.66 -11.33
N GLU A 449 7.39 -13.61 -12.23
CA GLU A 449 6.93 -13.37 -13.61
C GLU A 449 5.44 -12.99 -13.68
N ALA A 450 4.72 -13.06 -12.57
CA ALA A 450 3.36 -12.52 -12.48
C ALA A 450 3.34 -11.00 -12.34
N TYR A 451 4.49 -10.35 -12.18
CA TYR A 451 4.65 -8.93 -11.91
C TYR A 451 5.48 -8.24 -12.99
N LYS A 452 5.28 -6.92 -13.15
CA LYS A 452 6.13 -6.09 -14.01
C LYS A 452 7.55 -6.02 -13.44
N ASP A 453 8.47 -5.53 -14.25
CA ASP A 453 9.81 -5.20 -13.75
C ASP A 453 9.73 -3.99 -12.80
N VAL A 454 10.06 -4.22 -11.54
CA VAL A 454 10.05 -3.18 -10.50
C VAL A 454 11.09 -2.10 -10.81
N ASP A 455 12.24 -2.45 -11.37
CA ASP A 455 13.32 -1.49 -11.64
C ASP A 455 12.87 -0.47 -12.71
N GLU A 456 12.11 -0.92 -13.72
CA GLU A 456 11.49 -0.08 -14.73
C GLU A 456 10.40 0.83 -14.14
N VAL A 457 9.54 0.29 -13.26
CA VAL A 457 8.54 1.10 -12.53
C VAL A 457 9.21 2.20 -11.72
N ILE A 458 10.33 1.90 -11.05
CA ILE A 458 11.06 2.88 -10.27
C ILE A 458 11.73 3.93 -11.16
N GLU A 459 12.24 3.53 -12.32
CA GLU A 459 12.80 4.49 -13.27
C GLU A 459 11.76 5.52 -13.71
N VAL A 460 10.52 5.09 -13.99
CA VAL A 460 9.43 6.01 -14.35
C VAL A 460 9.14 7.02 -13.23
N VAL A 461 8.95 6.58 -11.99
CA VAL A 461 8.61 7.51 -10.90
C VAL A 461 9.77 8.44 -10.53
N HIS A 462 11.00 7.96 -10.69
CA HIS A 462 12.21 8.76 -10.49
C HIS A 462 12.35 9.85 -11.54
N SER A 463 12.29 9.46 -12.81
CA SER A 463 12.45 10.38 -13.93
C SER A 463 11.24 11.31 -14.11
N ALA A 464 10.05 10.91 -13.64
CA ALA A 464 8.91 11.80 -13.50
C ALA A 464 9.05 12.79 -12.32
N GLY A 465 10.07 12.65 -11.45
CA GLY A 465 10.28 13.55 -10.31
C GLY A 465 9.24 13.40 -9.19
N LEU A 466 8.54 12.26 -9.12
CA LEU A 466 7.57 11.98 -8.07
C LEU A 466 8.26 11.52 -6.78
N ALA A 467 9.28 10.68 -6.91
CA ALA A 467 10.10 10.22 -5.79
C ALA A 467 11.51 9.88 -6.26
N LYS A 468 12.54 10.15 -5.45
CA LYS A 468 13.93 9.79 -5.76
C LYS A 468 14.32 8.42 -5.24
N LYS A 469 15.16 7.71 -6.00
CA LYS A 469 15.82 6.47 -5.56
C LYS A 469 16.71 6.75 -4.35
N VAL A 470 16.57 5.94 -3.28
CA VAL A 470 17.42 6.03 -2.08
C VAL A 470 18.24 4.77 -1.90
N ALA A 471 17.60 3.60 -1.91
CA ALA A 471 18.28 2.32 -1.76
C ALA A 471 17.55 1.21 -2.52
N ARG A 472 18.32 0.28 -3.07
CA ARG A 472 17.81 -0.97 -3.65
C ARG A 472 18.02 -2.10 -2.65
N LEU A 473 16.97 -2.86 -2.41
CA LEU A 473 16.94 -3.98 -1.46
C LEU A 473 16.83 -5.30 -2.21
N ARG A 474 17.47 -6.34 -1.69
CA ARG A 474 17.47 -7.67 -2.31
C ARG A 474 16.96 -8.73 -1.32
N PRO A 475 15.95 -9.54 -1.69
CA PRO A 475 15.38 -10.53 -0.79
C PRO A 475 16.32 -11.70 -0.54
N MET A 476 16.20 -12.23 0.67
CA MET A 476 16.93 -13.39 1.17
C MET A 476 15.97 -14.41 1.77
N GLY A 477 15.03 -13.96 2.58
CA GLY A 477 14.01 -14.79 3.22
C GLY A 477 12.63 -14.25 2.91
N VAL A 478 11.69 -15.11 2.53
CA VAL A 478 10.31 -14.71 2.21
C VAL A 478 9.33 -15.57 2.99
N ILE A 479 8.41 -14.92 3.69
CA ILE A 479 7.32 -15.57 4.43
C ILE A 479 5.99 -15.09 3.86
N LYS A 480 5.12 -16.04 3.49
CA LYS A 480 3.79 -15.78 2.91
C LYS A 480 2.71 -16.64 3.56
N GLY A 481 1.47 -16.15 3.57
CA GLY A 481 0.29 -16.95 3.90
C GLY A 481 -0.52 -17.43 2.72
#